data_AF-A0A2N6NC68-F1
#
_entry.id   AF-A0A2N6NC68-F1
#
_cell.length_a   1.000
_cell.length_b   1.000
_cell.length_c   1.000
_cell.angle_alpha   90.00
_cell.angle_beta   90.00
_cell.angle_gamma   90.00
#
_symmetry.space_group_name_H-M   'P 1'
#
loop_
_entity.id
_entity.type
_entity.pdbx_description
1 polymer ?
#
loop_
_entity_poly.entity_id
_entity_poly.type
_entity_poly.pdbx_seq_one_letter_code
_entity_poly.pdbx_strand_id
1 'polypeptide(L)'
;MVNHRVTYRRRTPYNTSSNITRVSKTPGGKLRVLHLKKRGTVPKCGDCGSKLSGVSQSDDDDDSTGIPKRLENGRTKAIRDWFPYFAWRLFAQIAAELLFAGDMRLPKPLHDDETLRMPLASTHHSLQRHQLILFSQIPALRPREYANISKPQKTVQRAYGGSRCGNCVRDRIVRAFLIEEQKIVKKVLKEQEQGKKK
;
A
#
# COMPACT_ATOMS: atom_id res chain seq x y z
N MET A 1 -12.77 -21.76 40.43
CA MET A 1 -12.45 -21.34 39.04
C MET A 1 -12.36 -19.82 39.01
N VAL A 2 -11.22 -19.25 38.58
CA VAL A 2 -11.06 -17.77 38.55
C VAL A 2 -11.97 -17.22 37.45
N ASN A 3 -12.91 -16.36 37.82
CA ASN A 3 -13.83 -15.76 36.85
C ASN A 3 -13.05 -14.77 35.96
N HIS A 4 -12.93 -15.11 34.67
CA HIS A 4 -12.23 -14.29 33.68
C HIS A 4 -13.13 -13.23 33.02
N ARG A 5 -14.37 -13.06 33.52
CA ARG A 5 -15.30 -12.04 33.03
C ARG A 5 -14.80 -10.63 33.36
N VAL A 6 -14.99 -9.71 32.42
CA VAL A 6 -14.61 -8.32 32.56
C VAL A 6 -15.82 -7.39 32.42
N THR A 7 -15.74 -6.22 33.03
CA THR A 7 -16.79 -5.19 32.97
C THR A 7 -16.28 -3.90 32.34
N TYR A 8 -17.15 -3.19 31.62
CA TYR A 8 -16.83 -1.84 31.14
C TYR A 8 -16.59 -0.91 32.32
N ARG A 9 -15.64 0.02 32.17
CA ARG A 9 -15.25 0.96 33.24
C ARG A 9 -15.88 2.35 33.09
N ARG A 10 -16.37 2.68 31.89
CA ARG A 10 -17.13 3.91 31.65
C ARG A 10 -18.60 3.70 32.00
N ARG A 11 -19.30 4.81 32.25
CA ARG A 11 -20.76 4.81 32.49
C ARG A 11 -21.57 4.31 31.29
N THR A 12 -20.98 4.31 30.09
CA THR A 12 -21.62 3.81 28.87
C THR A 12 -21.49 2.29 28.76
N PRO A 13 -22.59 1.52 28.85
CA PRO A 13 -22.54 0.06 28.82
C PRO A 13 -22.52 -0.52 27.39
N TYR A 14 -22.81 0.30 26.38
CA TYR A 14 -22.97 -0.14 25.00
C TYR A 14 -21.64 -0.29 24.25
N ASN A 15 -21.57 -1.28 23.37
CA ASN A 15 -20.43 -1.51 22.49
C ASN A 15 -20.51 -0.61 21.24
N THR A 16 -19.94 0.59 21.35
CA THR A 16 -19.89 1.57 20.26
C THR A 16 -18.45 1.82 19.81
N SER A 17 -18.25 2.42 18.64
CA SER A 17 -16.91 2.72 18.10
C SER A 17 -16.03 3.58 19.02
N SER A 18 -16.63 4.37 19.91
CA SER A 18 -15.93 5.19 20.92
C SER A 18 -15.64 4.44 22.23
N ASN A 19 -16.31 3.30 22.45
CA ASN A 19 -16.25 2.49 23.66
C ASN A 19 -15.68 1.09 23.39
N ILE A 20 -14.88 0.96 22.33
CA ILE A 20 -14.12 -0.26 22.05
C ILE A 20 -13.10 -0.46 23.15
N THR A 21 -12.94 -1.70 23.59
CA THR A 21 -12.05 -2.06 24.67
C THR A 21 -11.11 -3.20 24.31
N ARG A 22 -9.93 -3.21 24.96
CA ARG A 22 -8.95 -4.30 24.92
C ARG A 22 -8.83 -4.88 26.32
N VAL A 23 -8.96 -6.19 26.44
CA VAL A 23 -8.67 -6.90 27.69
C VAL A 23 -7.16 -7.09 27.81
N SER A 24 -6.59 -6.65 28.92
CA SER A 24 -5.17 -6.79 29.23
C SER A 24 -5.01 -7.45 30.60
N LYS A 25 -4.00 -8.30 30.73
CA LYS A 25 -3.59 -8.86 32.03
C LYS A 25 -2.78 -7.80 32.77
N THR A 26 -3.18 -7.45 33.98
CA THR A 26 -2.35 -6.62 34.84
C THR A 26 -1.26 -7.46 35.50
N PRO A 27 -0.17 -6.83 35.99
CA PRO A 27 0.88 -7.53 36.72
C PRO A 27 0.36 -8.34 37.92
N GLY A 28 -0.71 -7.87 38.59
CA GLY A 28 -1.38 -8.60 39.68
C GLY A 28 -2.29 -9.76 39.23
N GLY A 29 -2.16 -10.24 37.99
CA GLY A 29 -2.88 -11.41 37.47
C GLY A 29 -4.36 -11.20 37.15
N LYS A 30 -4.90 -9.98 37.32
CA LYS A 30 -6.32 -9.67 37.06
C LYS A 30 -6.52 -9.21 35.62
N LEU A 31 -7.63 -9.60 35.00
CA LEU A 31 -8.01 -9.08 33.68
C LEU A 31 -8.67 -7.71 33.83
N ARG A 32 -8.14 -6.71 33.12
CA ARG A 32 -8.65 -5.34 33.12
C ARG A 32 -8.92 -4.84 31.72
N VAL A 33 -10.01 -4.09 31.61
CA VAL A 33 -10.47 -3.46 30.37
C VAL A 33 -9.77 -2.11 30.19
N LEU A 34 -9.02 -1.97 29.10
CA LEU A 34 -8.46 -0.70 28.63
C LEU A 34 -9.29 -0.19 27.46
N HIS A 35 -9.67 1.09 27.49
CA HIS A 35 -10.48 1.67 26.42
C HIS A 35 -9.56 2.15 25.31
N LEU A 36 -9.82 1.66 24.10
CA LEU A 36 -9.05 2.04 22.94
C LEU A 36 -9.53 3.39 22.40
N LYS A 37 -8.58 4.18 21.93
CA LYS A 37 -8.84 5.42 21.20
C LYS A 37 -9.22 5.05 19.75
N LYS A 38 -10.14 5.80 19.12
CA LYS A 38 -10.38 5.65 17.68
C LYS A 38 -9.09 5.98 16.92
N ARG A 39 -8.82 5.23 15.85
CA ARG A 39 -7.68 5.49 14.96
C ARG A 39 -7.88 6.82 14.23
N GLY A 40 -6.78 7.48 13.88
CA GLY A 40 -6.79 8.67 13.03
C GLY A 40 -7.07 8.30 11.58
N THR A 41 -7.65 9.22 10.81
CA THR A 41 -7.82 9.02 9.37
C THR A 41 -6.52 9.30 8.64
N VAL A 42 -6.17 8.45 7.68
CA VAL A 42 -5.00 8.62 6.83
C VAL A 42 -5.21 9.83 5.91
N PRO A 43 -4.23 10.75 5.79
CA PRO A 43 -4.36 11.92 4.92
C PRO A 43 -4.43 11.51 3.45
N LYS A 44 -5.41 12.07 2.74
CA LYS A 44 -5.69 11.79 1.33
C LYS A 44 -5.30 12.96 0.46
N CYS A 45 -4.94 12.67 -0.79
CA CYS A 45 -4.73 13.68 -1.80
C CYS A 45 -6.06 14.36 -2.16
N GLY A 46 -6.11 15.69 -2.15
CA GLY A 46 -7.34 16.42 -2.49
C GLY A 46 -7.70 16.47 -3.98
N ASP A 47 -7.00 15.73 -4.86
CA ASP A 47 -7.32 15.63 -6.29
C ASP A 47 -7.74 14.22 -6.66
N CYS A 48 -6.85 13.24 -6.47
CA CYS A 48 -7.11 11.84 -6.81
C CYS A 48 -7.78 11.05 -5.67
N GLY A 49 -7.90 11.61 -4.46
CA GLY A 49 -8.45 10.90 -3.30
C GLY A 49 -7.57 9.76 -2.76
N SER A 50 -6.44 9.48 -3.41
CA SER A 50 -5.53 8.41 -2.98
C SER A 50 -4.89 8.75 -1.63
N LYS A 51 -4.62 7.70 -0.84
CA LYS A 51 -3.82 7.82 0.39
C LYS A 51 -2.47 8.42 0.02
N LEU A 52 -1.99 9.42 0.76
CA LEU A 52 -0.65 9.97 0.52
C LEU A 52 0.38 8.86 0.82
N SER A 53 1.26 8.58 -0.14
CA SER A 53 2.26 7.52 -0.03
C SER A 53 3.22 7.78 1.13
N GLY A 54 3.55 6.72 1.87
CA GLY A 54 4.35 6.83 3.10
C GLY A 54 3.49 7.24 4.29
N VAL A 55 2.29 6.69 4.44
CA VAL A 55 1.61 6.67 5.74
C VAL A 55 1.44 5.20 6.08
N SER A 56 2.17 4.70 7.08
CA SER A 56 2.01 3.33 7.56
C SER A 56 0.55 3.10 7.95
N GLN A 57 -0.19 2.42 7.10
CA GLN A 57 -1.51 1.93 7.45
C GLN A 57 -1.29 0.70 8.31
N SER A 58 -2.05 0.54 9.39
CA SER A 58 -2.30 -0.80 9.90
C SER A 58 -2.96 -1.58 8.77
N ASP A 59 -2.42 -2.74 8.40
CA ASP A 59 -2.74 -3.57 7.23
C ASP A 59 -4.18 -4.15 7.19
N ASP A 60 -5.21 -3.38 7.58
CA ASP A 60 -6.62 -3.82 7.63
C ASP A 60 -7.56 -3.01 6.69
N ASP A 61 -7.07 -2.10 5.84
CA ASP A 61 -7.93 -1.18 5.08
C ASP A 61 -7.74 -1.22 3.54
N ASP A 62 -7.69 -2.43 2.98
CA ASP A 62 -8.11 -2.70 1.60
C ASP A 62 -9.49 -3.35 1.64
N ASP A 63 -10.54 -2.57 1.90
CA ASP A 63 -11.87 -2.91 1.38
C ASP A 63 -12.78 -1.69 1.39
N SER A 64 -13.25 -1.38 0.19
CA SER A 64 -14.20 -0.33 -0.14
C SER A 64 -15.63 -0.76 0.20
N THR A 65 -15.91 -1.27 1.41
CA THR A 65 -17.28 -1.41 1.92
C THR A 65 -17.27 -1.37 3.44
N GLY A 66 -17.80 -0.28 4.02
CA GLY A 66 -17.98 -0.15 5.45
C GLY A 66 -19.14 -1.02 5.96
N ILE A 67 -18.93 -2.32 6.15
CA ILE A 67 -19.74 -3.19 7.02
C ILE A 67 -18.81 -4.29 7.59
N PRO A 68 -18.72 -4.49 8.93
CA PRO A 68 -18.01 -5.65 9.46
C PRO A 68 -18.78 -6.92 9.07
N LYS A 69 -18.17 -7.79 8.24
CA LYS A 69 -18.71 -9.12 7.96
C LYS A 69 -18.77 -9.90 9.27
N ARG A 70 -20.00 -10.19 9.69
CA ARG A 70 -20.34 -11.21 10.69
C ARG A 70 -19.61 -12.50 10.31
N LEU A 71 -18.92 -13.11 11.27
CA LEU A 71 -18.26 -14.42 11.15
C LEU A 71 -19.25 -15.44 10.54
N GLU A 72 -19.13 -15.70 9.24
CA GLU A 72 -19.69 -16.87 8.60
C GLU A 72 -18.72 -18.03 8.82
N ASN A 73 -18.80 -18.61 10.02
CA ASN A 73 -18.16 -19.88 10.29
C ASN A 73 -18.98 -20.98 9.60
N GLY A 74 -18.36 -21.62 8.60
CA GLY A 74 -18.63 -23.01 8.26
C GLY A 74 -19.39 -23.26 6.96
N ARG A 75 -18.69 -23.23 5.81
CA ARG A 75 -18.85 -24.16 4.66
C ARG A 75 -18.07 -23.72 3.41
N THR A 76 -16.74 -23.62 3.46
CA THR A 76 -15.94 -23.48 2.21
C THR A 76 -14.59 -24.22 2.28
N LYS A 77 -14.52 -25.33 3.02
CA LYS A 77 -13.36 -26.23 3.02
C LYS A 77 -13.64 -27.61 2.39
N ALA A 78 -14.64 -27.70 1.50
CA ALA A 78 -15.03 -28.96 0.87
C ALA A 78 -15.13 -28.90 -0.67
N ILE A 79 -14.80 -27.78 -1.31
CA ILE A 79 -14.88 -27.64 -2.79
C ILE A 79 -13.48 -27.65 -3.45
N ARG A 80 -12.39 -27.55 -2.67
CA ARG A 80 -11.01 -27.59 -3.19
C ARG A 80 -10.30 -28.94 -3.08
N ASP A 81 -10.93 -29.95 -2.47
CA ASP A 81 -10.33 -31.28 -2.29
C ASP A 81 -11.03 -32.39 -3.11
N TRP A 82 -11.86 -32.03 -4.09
CA TRP A 82 -12.57 -33.00 -4.96
C TRP A 82 -12.40 -32.73 -6.47
N PHE A 83 -11.24 -32.20 -6.86
CA PHE A 83 -10.86 -32.06 -8.27
C PHE A 83 -9.35 -32.25 -8.42
N PRO A 84 -8.85 -33.50 -8.32
CA PRO A 84 -7.96 -33.96 -9.38
C PRO A 84 -7.95 -35.49 -9.51
N TYR A 85 -8.89 -36.09 -10.24
CA TYR A 85 -8.69 -37.45 -10.80
C TYR A 85 -9.26 -37.63 -12.20
N PHE A 86 -10.21 -36.78 -12.64
CA PHE A 86 -10.76 -36.84 -14.00
C PHE A 86 -10.00 -35.98 -15.02
N ALA A 87 -9.39 -34.86 -14.61
CA ALA A 87 -8.65 -33.99 -15.53
C ALA A 87 -7.25 -34.52 -15.89
N TRP A 88 -6.61 -35.30 -15.02
CA TRP A 88 -5.30 -35.89 -15.30
C TRP A 88 -5.40 -37.02 -16.33
N ARG A 89 -6.49 -37.81 -16.34
CA ARG A 89 -6.71 -38.85 -17.36
C ARG A 89 -6.89 -38.26 -18.76
N LEU A 90 -7.56 -37.12 -18.89
CA LEU A 90 -7.75 -36.46 -20.18
C LEU A 90 -6.45 -35.78 -20.68
N PHE A 91 -5.67 -35.19 -19.77
CA PHE A 91 -4.36 -34.61 -20.11
C PHE A 91 -3.33 -35.68 -20.50
N ALA A 92 -3.37 -36.85 -19.86
CA ALA A 92 -2.49 -37.98 -20.21
C ALA A 92 -2.86 -38.62 -21.56
N GLN A 93 -4.14 -38.63 -21.93
CA GLN A 93 -4.59 -39.14 -23.24
C GLN A 93 -4.16 -38.23 -24.40
N ILE A 94 -4.20 -36.91 -24.21
CA ILE A 94 -3.80 -35.93 -25.25
C ILE A 94 -2.28 -35.87 -25.41
N ALA A 95 -1.50 -36.03 -24.32
CA ALA A 95 -0.04 -36.01 -24.39
C ALA A 95 0.57 -37.25 -25.09
N ALA A 96 -0.14 -38.39 -25.08
CA ALA A 96 0.32 -39.62 -25.72
C ALA A 96 0.18 -39.58 -27.26
N GLU A 97 -0.70 -38.76 -27.82
CA GLU A 97 -0.87 -38.62 -29.29
C GLU A 97 0.08 -37.58 -29.92
N LEU A 98 0.67 -36.68 -29.12
CA LEU A 98 1.58 -35.64 -29.63
C LEU A 98 3.07 -36.02 -29.63
N LEU A 99 3.41 -37.25 -29.25
CA LEU A 99 4.80 -37.75 -29.18
C LEU A 99 5.15 -38.76 -30.30
N PHE A 100 4.40 -38.79 -31.40
CA PHE A 100 4.69 -39.60 -32.59
C PHE A 100 4.84 -38.78 -33.89
N ALA A 101 5.34 -37.55 -33.79
CA ALA A 101 5.82 -36.81 -34.96
C ALA A 101 6.91 -35.80 -34.59
N GLY A 102 8.15 -36.07 -35.00
CA GLY A 102 9.10 -35.02 -35.36
C GLY A 102 10.15 -34.63 -34.32
N ASP A 103 11.32 -35.25 -34.48
CA ASP A 103 12.67 -34.69 -34.27
C ASP A 103 12.76 -33.18 -33.99
N MET A 104 13.27 -32.81 -32.80
CA MET A 104 14.26 -31.74 -32.72
C MET A 104 15.19 -31.90 -31.50
N ARG A 105 16.49 -31.81 -31.82
CA ARG A 105 17.66 -31.99 -30.97
C ARG A 105 17.65 -31.07 -29.74
N LEU A 106 17.85 -31.66 -28.56
CA LEU A 106 18.27 -30.94 -27.35
C LEU A 106 19.80 -31.00 -27.23
N PRO A 107 20.51 -29.87 -27.18
CA PRO A 107 21.93 -29.85 -26.86
C PRO A 107 22.16 -30.08 -25.36
N LYS A 108 23.14 -30.93 -25.04
CA LYS A 108 23.61 -31.20 -23.67
C LYS A 108 24.33 -29.97 -23.11
N PRO A 109 24.09 -29.58 -21.85
CA PRO A 109 24.95 -28.62 -21.18
C PRO A 109 26.28 -29.28 -20.81
N LEU A 110 27.37 -28.73 -21.33
CA LEU A 110 28.75 -29.07 -20.98
C LEU A 110 29.04 -28.58 -19.56
N HIS A 111 29.56 -29.46 -18.72
CA HIS A 111 30.23 -29.10 -17.47
C HIS A 111 31.57 -28.45 -17.81
N ASP A 112 31.88 -27.33 -17.17
CA ASP A 112 33.24 -26.93 -16.91
C ASP A 112 33.34 -26.54 -15.43
N ASP A 113 34.17 -27.31 -14.72
CA ASP A 113 34.70 -27.04 -13.39
C ASP A 113 35.46 -25.72 -13.37
N GLU A 114 35.21 -24.88 -12.37
CA GLU A 114 36.30 -24.09 -11.78
C GLU A 114 35.95 -23.69 -10.34
N THR A 115 36.28 -24.60 -9.43
CA THR A 115 36.74 -24.24 -8.09
C THR A 115 37.93 -23.27 -8.19
N LEU A 116 37.98 -22.32 -7.25
CA LEU A 116 39.10 -21.41 -6.92
C LEU A 116 39.07 -20.01 -7.56
N ARG A 117 38.24 -19.13 -6.99
CA ARG A 117 38.67 -17.75 -6.74
C ARG A 117 38.25 -17.28 -5.36
N MET A 118 39.27 -17.02 -4.54
CA MET A 118 39.20 -16.47 -3.19
C MET A 118 38.52 -15.09 -3.19
N PRO A 119 37.86 -14.69 -2.08
CA PRO A 119 37.34 -13.33 -1.93
C PRO A 119 38.47 -12.38 -1.50
N LEU A 120 38.90 -11.51 -2.40
CA LEU A 120 39.63 -10.28 -2.07
C LEU A 120 38.95 -9.11 -2.79
N ALA A 121 38.01 -8.47 -2.11
CA ALA A 121 37.52 -7.12 -2.39
C ALA A 121 36.76 -6.65 -1.14
N SER A 122 37.48 -5.99 -0.24
CA SER A 122 37.43 -4.53 -0.10
C SER A 122 36.14 -4.04 0.56
N THR A 123 36.35 -3.59 1.79
CA THR A 123 35.46 -2.79 2.62
C THR A 123 34.93 -1.56 1.87
N HIS A 124 33.84 -1.71 1.12
CA HIS A 124 32.96 -0.60 0.71
C HIS A 124 31.64 -0.74 1.46
N HIS A 125 31.70 -0.71 2.79
CA HIS A 125 30.51 -0.75 3.64
C HIS A 125 30.56 0.38 4.68
N SER A 126 30.85 1.61 4.25
CA SER A 126 30.79 2.75 5.18
C SER A 126 30.38 4.10 4.59
N LEU A 127 30.14 4.25 3.27
CA LEU A 127 29.72 5.53 2.68
C LEU A 127 28.55 5.42 1.68
N GLN A 128 27.54 4.62 2.04
CA GLN A 128 26.20 4.76 1.44
C GLN A 128 25.10 4.77 2.51
N ARG A 129 25.44 5.32 3.69
CA ARG A 129 24.48 5.60 4.77
C ARG A 129 24.06 7.07 4.83
N HIS A 130 24.26 7.83 3.75
CA HIS A 130 23.95 9.27 3.69
C HIS A 130 22.98 9.67 2.56
N GLN A 131 22.27 8.72 1.94
CA GLN A 131 21.22 9.06 0.96
C GLN A 131 19.91 8.29 1.14
N LEU A 132 19.64 7.76 2.33
CA LEU A 132 18.26 7.54 2.76
C LEU A 132 17.79 8.81 3.46
N ILE A 133 17.51 9.84 2.67
CA ILE A 133 16.65 10.92 3.12
C ILE A 133 15.34 10.24 3.49
N LEU A 134 15.10 10.17 4.80
CA LEU A 134 13.81 9.90 5.42
C LEU A 134 12.73 10.58 4.59
N PHE A 135 12.04 9.83 3.74
CA PHE A 135 10.77 10.27 3.18
C PHE A 135 9.82 10.37 4.38
N SER A 136 9.73 11.58 4.94
CA SER A 136 8.96 11.89 6.13
C SER A 136 7.50 11.56 5.87
N GLN A 137 7.09 10.46 6.50
CA GLN A 137 5.74 9.93 6.45
C GLN A 137 4.80 10.85 7.23
N ILE A 138 3.66 11.26 6.64
CA ILE A 138 2.67 12.06 7.38
C ILE A 138 1.89 11.11 8.29
N PRO A 139 1.96 11.23 9.62
CA PRO A 139 1.35 10.26 10.50
C PRO A 139 -0.18 10.36 10.44
N ALA A 140 -0.87 9.22 10.47
CA ALA A 140 -2.33 9.15 10.58
C ALA A 140 -2.75 9.27 12.06
N LEU A 141 -3.12 10.48 12.48
CA LEU A 141 -3.40 10.78 13.87
C LEU A 141 -4.75 11.42 14.06
N ARG A 142 -5.19 11.53 15.32
CA ARG A 142 -6.42 12.25 15.65
C ARG A 142 -6.17 13.76 15.58
N PRO A 143 -7.18 14.59 15.26
CA PRO A 143 -7.03 16.05 15.17
C PRO A 143 -6.34 16.68 16.38
N ARG A 144 -6.65 16.22 17.59
CA ARG A 144 -6.03 16.71 18.83
C ARG A 144 -4.54 16.34 18.96
N GLU A 145 -4.14 15.19 18.44
CA GLU A 145 -2.75 14.71 18.51
C GLU A 145 -1.85 15.46 17.53
N TYR A 146 -2.40 15.96 16.42
CA TYR A 146 -1.66 16.85 15.52
C TYR A 146 -1.20 18.13 16.21
N ALA A 147 -1.84 18.64 17.26
CA ALA A 147 -1.37 19.86 17.93
C ALA A 147 0.01 19.68 18.60
N ASN A 148 0.28 18.48 19.13
CA ASN A 148 1.48 18.19 19.93
C ASN A 148 2.74 17.91 19.10
N ILE A 149 2.57 17.62 17.81
CA ILE A 149 3.64 17.16 16.93
C ILE A 149 4.37 18.33 16.28
N SER A 150 5.66 18.14 15.97
CA SER A 150 6.46 19.14 15.28
C SER A 150 6.02 19.32 13.82
N LYS A 151 6.27 20.50 13.24
CA LYS A 151 5.93 20.80 11.84
C LYS A 151 6.50 19.84 10.79
N PRO A 152 7.79 19.43 10.82
CA PRO A 152 8.36 18.58 9.78
C PRO A 152 7.75 17.17 9.72
N GLN A 153 7.14 16.71 10.81
CA GLN A 153 6.42 15.43 10.84
C GLN A 153 5.04 15.52 10.18
N LYS A 154 4.48 16.71 9.97
CA LYS A 154 3.14 16.90 9.37
C LYS A 154 3.18 17.29 7.90
N THR A 155 4.31 17.79 7.43
CA THR A 155 4.45 18.39 6.10
C THR A 155 5.47 17.64 5.25
N VAL A 156 5.42 17.86 3.94
CA VAL A 156 6.42 17.35 2.99
C VAL A 156 7.08 18.54 2.31
N GLN A 157 8.39 18.46 2.07
CA GLN A 157 9.20 19.51 1.44
C GLN A 157 8.95 19.57 -0.08
N ARG A 158 7.77 19.99 -0.50
CA ARG A 158 7.40 20.26 -1.91
C ARG A 158 6.21 21.23 -1.99
N ALA A 159 5.94 21.77 -3.18
CA ALA A 159 4.71 22.50 -3.45
C ALA A 159 3.47 21.65 -3.15
N TYR A 160 2.49 22.22 -2.43
CA TYR A 160 1.31 21.52 -1.93
C TYR A 160 1.62 20.25 -1.11
N GLY A 161 2.76 20.27 -0.39
CA GLY A 161 3.19 19.18 0.48
C GLY A 161 2.13 18.83 1.54
N GLY A 162 1.74 17.56 1.58
CA GLY A 162 0.78 17.03 2.56
C GLY A 162 -0.71 17.24 2.24
N SER A 163 -1.04 18.03 1.21
CA SER A 163 -2.41 18.10 0.67
C SER A 163 -2.54 17.38 -0.67
N ARG A 164 -1.46 17.28 -1.44
CA ARG A 164 -1.44 16.66 -2.77
C ARG A 164 -0.31 15.66 -2.95
N CYS A 165 -0.57 14.61 -3.74
CA CYS A 165 0.45 13.62 -4.11
C CYS A 165 1.40 14.17 -5.17
N GLY A 166 2.58 13.58 -5.31
CA GLY A 166 3.60 14.05 -6.25
C GLY A 166 3.10 14.08 -7.71
N ASN A 167 2.32 13.08 -8.10
CA ASN A 167 1.79 12.98 -9.46
C ASN A 167 0.80 14.11 -9.77
N CYS A 168 -0.18 14.36 -8.89
CA CYS A 168 -1.13 15.47 -9.09
C CYS A 168 -0.44 16.84 -9.07
N VAL A 169 0.65 16.99 -8.29
CA VAL A 169 1.45 18.23 -8.32
C VAL A 169 2.17 18.39 -9.66
N ARG A 170 2.78 17.32 -10.20
CA ARG A 170 3.40 17.34 -11.53
C ARG A 170 2.38 17.68 -12.62
N ASP A 171 1.23 17.02 -12.60
CA ASP A 171 0.19 17.27 -13.60
C ASP A 171 -0.33 18.71 -13.55
N ARG A 172 -0.41 19.33 -12.38
CA ARG A 172 -0.76 20.76 -12.24
C ARG A 172 0.29 21.66 -12.88
N ILE A 173 1.56 21.38 -12.65
CA ILE A 173 2.67 22.17 -13.20
C ILE A 173 2.67 22.06 -14.73
N VAL A 174 2.61 20.84 -15.25
CA VAL A 174 2.62 20.59 -16.71
C VAL A 174 1.37 21.17 -17.36
N ARG A 175 0.18 20.99 -16.77
CA ARG A 175 -1.05 21.57 -17.31
C ARG A 175 -1.01 23.09 -17.31
N ALA A 176 -0.52 23.73 -16.25
CA ALA A 176 -0.40 25.19 -16.20
C ALA A 176 0.51 25.70 -17.32
N PHE A 177 1.70 25.11 -17.44
CA PHE A 177 2.68 25.48 -18.47
C PHE A 177 2.11 25.33 -19.90
N LEU A 178 1.58 24.16 -20.24
CA LEU A 178 1.08 23.92 -21.60
C LEU A 178 -0.12 24.80 -21.96
N ILE A 179 -0.98 25.13 -20.99
CA ILE A 179 -2.10 26.04 -21.21
C ILE A 179 -1.60 27.47 -21.48
N GLU A 180 -0.55 27.91 -20.80
CA GLU A 180 0.06 29.22 -21.03
C GLU A 180 0.70 29.30 -22.41
N GLU A 181 1.48 28.28 -22.81
CA GLU A 181 2.07 28.18 -24.15
C GLU A 181 1.00 28.22 -25.25
N GLN A 182 -0.04 27.40 -25.13
CA GLN A 182 -1.15 27.39 -26.08
C GLN A 182 -1.89 28.74 -26.13
N LYS A 183 -2.01 29.45 -25.01
CA LYS A 183 -2.61 30.79 -24.98
C LYS A 183 -1.77 31.80 -25.75
N ILE A 184 -0.44 31.76 -25.62
CA ILE A 184 0.48 32.66 -26.34
C ILE A 184 0.39 32.40 -27.84
N VAL A 185 0.49 31.13 -28.25
CA VAL A 185 0.38 30.74 -29.68
C VAL A 185 -0.94 31.21 -30.27
N LYS A 186 -2.06 31.02 -29.55
CA LYS A 186 -3.39 31.49 -29.99
C LYS A 186 -3.49 33.02 -30.10
N LYS A 187 -2.74 33.79 -29.32
CA LYS A 187 -2.70 35.26 -29.44
C LYS A 187 -1.93 35.70 -30.67
N VAL A 188 -0.72 35.16 -30.86
CA VAL A 188 0.14 35.51 -32.00
C VAL A 188 -0.53 35.18 -33.34
N LEU A 189 -1.17 34.01 -33.46
CA LEU A 189 -1.88 33.65 -34.69
C LEU A 189 -3.03 34.62 -35.01
N LYS A 190 -3.78 35.06 -33.99
CA LYS A 190 -4.85 36.06 -34.18
C LYS A 190 -4.31 37.42 -34.62
N GLU A 191 -3.19 37.86 -34.06
CA GLU A 191 -2.53 39.12 -34.44
C GLU A 191 -2.02 39.08 -35.88
N GLN A 192 -1.45 37.95 -36.33
CA GLN A 192 -1.02 37.75 -37.71
C GLN A 192 -2.19 37.75 -38.70
N GLU A 193 -3.31 37.11 -38.37
CA GLU A 193 -4.53 37.13 -39.19
C GLU A 193 -5.09 38.53 -39.34
N GLN A 194 -5.06 39.33 -38.27
CA GLN A 194 -5.48 40.73 -38.31
C GLN A 194 -4.51 41.60 -39.13
N GLY A 195 -3.20 41.34 -39.02
CA GLY A 195 -2.18 42.01 -39.83
C GLY A 195 -2.30 41.74 -41.33
N LYS A 196 -2.76 40.55 -41.73
CA LYS A 196 -2.98 40.18 -43.15
C LYS A 196 -4.27 40.73 -43.76
N LYS A 197 -5.24 41.15 -42.93
CA LYS A 197 -6.54 41.71 -43.38
C LYS A 197 -6.51 43.24 -43.58
N LYS A 198 -5.44 43.90 -43.16
CA LYS A 198 -5.14 45.30 -43.48
C LYS A 198 -4.34 45.38 -44.76
#